data_AF-A0A1E5XSJ4-F1
#
_entry.id   AF-A0A1E5XSJ4-F1
#
_cell.length_a   1.000
_cell.length_b   1.000
_cell.length_c   1.000
_cell.angle_alpha   90.00
_cell.angle_beta   90.00
_cell.angle_gamma   90.00
#
_symmetry.space_group_name_H-M   'P 1'
#
loop_
_entity.id
_entity.type
_entity.pdbx_description
1 polymer ?
#
loop_
_entity_poly.entity_id
_entity_poly.type
_entity_poly.pdbx_seq_one_letter_code
_entity_poly.pdbx_strand_id
1 'polypeptide(L)'
;MRIAVTGTHGSGKTTLVEDFVAATPGYEAVPEPYWLLAQQGVVFADGPSVVDLEEQLKQSCALLLATSETNVIFDRCPLDFLGYLEVLSAAEGFEWSPDGKLLKRIEDALATLDLVAFVPLKSPDEIAVAIEYPKLRKRVDARLKTMLREDDLGLLADGPRVVEVSGTREQRVRQVTGELAG
;
A
#
# COMPACT_ATOMS: atom_id res chain seq x y z
N MET A 1 14.25 -7.73 -6.77
CA MET A 1 12.85 -7.43 -7.14
C MET A 1 12.36 -6.19 -6.43
N ARG A 2 11.44 -5.45 -7.05
CA ARG A 2 10.76 -4.27 -6.50
C ARG A 2 9.44 -4.72 -5.90
N ILE A 3 9.35 -4.65 -4.58
CA ILE A 3 8.23 -5.20 -3.80
C ILE A 3 7.51 -4.06 -3.12
N ALA A 4 6.18 -4.05 -3.08
CA ALA A 4 5.45 -3.15 -2.19
C ALA A 4 4.58 -3.91 -1.20
N VAL A 5 4.46 -3.40 0.03
CA VAL A 5 3.57 -3.97 1.05
C VAL A 5 2.33 -3.11 1.16
N THR A 6 1.15 -3.68 0.89
CA THR A 6 -0.13 -2.96 0.90
C THR A 6 -1.09 -3.47 1.96
N GLY A 7 -2.00 -2.62 2.45
CA GLY A 7 -2.97 -2.96 3.47
C GLY A 7 -3.35 -1.78 4.36
N THR A 8 -4.37 -1.97 5.20
CA THR A 8 -4.91 -0.86 5.98
C THR A 8 -4.00 -0.39 7.11
N HIS A 9 -4.27 0.81 7.65
CA HIS A 9 -3.55 1.34 8.79
C HIS A 9 -3.50 0.32 9.95
N GLY A 10 -2.33 0.18 10.57
CA GLY A 10 -2.09 -0.77 11.66
C GLY A 10 -2.04 -2.24 11.27
N SER A 11 -2.15 -2.65 9.98
CA SER A 11 -2.07 -4.08 9.62
C SER A 11 -0.69 -4.75 9.83
N GLY A 12 0.33 -3.98 10.20
CA GLY A 12 1.70 -4.45 10.42
C GLY A 12 2.60 -4.39 9.18
N LYS A 13 2.31 -3.49 8.24
CA LYS A 13 3.08 -3.31 6.99
C LYS A 13 4.51 -2.85 7.24
N THR A 14 4.69 -1.72 7.92
CA THR A 14 6.01 -1.17 8.27
C THR A 14 6.86 -2.22 9.00
N THR A 15 6.27 -2.93 9.96
CA THR A 15 6.92 -4.05 10.64
C THR A 15 7.34 -5.17 9.68
N LEU A 16 6.47 -5.57 8.73
CA LEU A 16 6.83 -6.56 7.74
C LEU A 16 7.98 -6.08 6.85
N VAL A 17 7.99 -4.81 6.45
CA VAL A 17 9.07 -4.19 5.68
C VAL A 17 10.39 -4.25 6.45
N GLU A 18 10.38 -3.83 7.73
CA GLU A 18 11.54 -3.87 8.62
C GLU A 18 12.07 -5.31 8.82
N ASP A 19 11.17 -6.23 9.16
CA ASP A 19 11.53 -7.64 9.40
C ASP A 19 12.05 -8.31 8.11
N PHE A 20 11.50 -7.95 6.94
CA PHE A 20 11.94 -8.45 5.65
C PHE A 20 13.36 -7.98 5.29
N VAL A 21 13.66 -6.68 5.46
CA VAL A 21 15.01 -6.14 5.22
C VAL A 21 16.03 -6.75 6.17
N ALA A 22 15.66 -6.93 7.44
CA ALA A 22 16.52 -7.60 8.43
C ALA A 22 16.83 -9.06 8.04
N ALA A 23 15.88 -9.76 7.42
CA ALA A 23 16.03 -11.14 7.00
C ALA A 23 16.67 -11.32 5.62
N THR A 24 16.73 -10.26 4.80
CA THR A 24 17.11 -10.35 3.38
C THR A 24 18.22 -9.34 3.05
N PRO A 25 19.51 -9.69 3.31
CA PRO A 25 20.62 -8.79 3.04
C PRO A 25 20.66 -8.33 1.58
N GLY A 26 20.87 -7.04 1.37
CA GLY A 26 20.89 -6.41 0.04
C GLY A 26 19.56 -5.88 -0.46
N TYR A 27 18.48 -5.97 0.34
CA TYR A 27 17.27 -5.20 0.15
C TYR A 27 17.27 -3.91 0.96
N GLU A 28 16.68 -2.87 0.40
CA GLU A 28 16.49 -1.58 1.06
C GLU A 28 15.01 -1.23 1.21
N ALA A 29 14.65 -0.62 2.34
CA ALA A 29 13.29 -0.15 2.58
C ALA A 29 13.12 1.27 2.03
N VAL A 30 12.05 1.48 1.26
CA VAL A 30 11.59 2.81 0.87
C VAL A 30 10.43 3.19 1.80
N PRO A 31 10.54 4.30 2.56
CA PRO A 31 9.56 4.66 3.57
C PRO A 31 8.23 5.12 2.96
N GLU A 32 7.19 5.10 3.81
CA GLU A 32 5.84 5.55 3.44
C GLU A 32 5.84 6.99 2.87
N PRO A 33 5.07 7.27 1.79
CA PRO A 33 4.97 8.60 1.18
C PRO A 33 4.65 9.75 2.14
N TYR A 34 3.84 9.47 3.18
CA TYR A 34 3.50 10.41 4.24
C TYR A 34 4.74 11.04 4.90
N TRP A 35 5.72 10.21 5.28
CA TRP A 35 6.92 10.69 5.99
C TRP A 35 7.79 11.59 5.11
N LEU A 36 7.82 11.31 3.80
CA LEU A 36 8.59 12.09 2.84
C LEU A 36 7.95 13.46 2.58
N LEU A 37 6.62 13.50 2.47
CA LEU A 37 5.87 14.76 2.38
C LEU A 37 6.00 15.59 3.67
N ALA A 38 5.92 14.95 4.84
CA ALA A 38 6.12 15.62 6.11
C ALA A 38 7.53 16.22 6.23
N GLN A 39 8.57 15.52 5.77
CA GLN A 39 9.94 16.04 5.72
C GLN A 39 10.09 17.23 4.77
N GLN A 40 9.25 17.34 3.74
CA GLN A 40 9.19 18.47 2.82
C GLN A 40 8.37 19.65 3.37
N GLY A 41 7.80 19.52 4.58
CA GLY A 41 7.03 20.58 5.23
C GLY A 41 5.54 20.59 4.88
N VAL A 42 5.02 19.52 4.27
CA VAL A 42 3.57 19.36 4.05
C VAL A 42 2.88 19.18 5.39
N VAL A 43 1.83 19.97 5.63
CA VAL A 43 1.00 19.89 6.82
C VAL A 43 -0.29 19.18 6.45
N PHE A 44 -0.53 18.04 7.10
CA PHE A 44 -1.72 17.22 6.90
C PHE A 44 -2.83 17.61 7.89
N ALA A 45 -4.08 17.31 7.53
CA ALA A 45 -5.22 17.49 8.43
C ALA A 45 -5.14 16.58 9.66
N ASP A 46 -5.88 16.93 10.72
CA ASP A 46 -6.11 16.07 11.88
C ASP A 46 -7.07 14.93 11.51
N GLY A 47 -6.54 13.94 10.77
CA GLY A 47 -7.27 12.76 10.30
C GLY A 47 -7.18 12.54 8.79
N PRO A 48 -7.75 11.44 8.28
CA PRO A 48 -7.73 11.15 6.84
C PRO A 48 -8.60 12.16 6.08
N SER A 49 -8.03 12.79 5.05
CA SER A 49 -8.73 13.69 4.13
C SER A 49 -8.48 13.27 2.68
N VAL A 50 -9.45 13.50 1.79
CA VAL A 50 -9.32 13.16 0.36
C VAL A 50 -8.14 13.89 -0.28
N VAL A 51 -7.95 15.17 0.06
CA VAL A 51 -6.86 16.00 -0.47
C VAL A 51 -5.49 15.44 -0.06
N ASP A 52 -5.32 15.11 1.22
CA ASP A 52 -4.06 14.58 1.75
C ASP A 52 -3.74 13.18 1.19
N LEU A 53 -4.77 12.37 0.98
CA LEU A 53 -4.63 11.04 0.37
C LEU A 53 -4.26 11.14 -1.11
N GLU A 54 -4.80 12.10 -1.84
CA GLU A 54 -4.44 12.34 -3.25
C GLU A 54 -2.99 12.81 -3.38
N GLU A 55 -2.50 13.64 -2.45
CA GLU A 55 -1.10 14.06 -2.44
C GLU A 55 -0.15 12.89 -2.13
N GLN A 56 -0.52 12.05 -1.16
CA GLN A 56 0.23 10.83 -0.86
C GLN A 56 0.20 9.83 -2.03
N LEU A 57 -0.90 9.73 -2.77
CA LEU A 57 -0.99 8.92 -3.99
C LEU A 57 -0.01 9.42 -5.07
N LYS A 58 0.02 10.74 -5.32
CA LYS A 58 0.95 11.36 -6.27
C LYS A 58 2.41 11.10 -5.86
N GLN A 59 2.71 11.26 -4.57
CA GLN A 59 4.04 10.99 -4.03
C GLN A 59 4.41 9.51 -4.11
N SER A 60 3.49 8.60 -3.82
CA SER A 60 3.67 7.15 -3.97
C SER A 60 4.06 6.77 -5.40
N CYS A 61 3.33 7.32 -6.38
CA CYS A 61 3.66 7.12 -7.78
C CYS A 61 5.03 7.73 -8.13
N ALA A 62 5.34 8.94 -7.62
CA ALA A 62 6.63 9.59 -7.85
C ALA A 62 7.80 8.76 -7.32
N LEU A 63 7.67 8.18 -6.14
CA LEU A 63 8.70 7.36 -5.52
C LEU A 63 8.98 6.09 -6.31
N LEU A 64 7.92 5.39 -6.72
CA LEU A 64 8.06 4.22 -7.58
C LEU A 64 8.78 4.58 -8.88
N LEU A 65 8.33 5.62 -9.58
CA LEU A 65 8.91 6.01 -10.87
C LEU A 65 10.35 6.56 -10.76
N ALA A 66 10.72 7.16 -9.63
CA ALA A 66 12.05 7.74 -9.41
C ALA A 66 13.08 6.72 -8.87
N THR A 67 12.62 5.67 -8.20
CA THR A 67 13.51 4.62 -7.67
C THR A 67 14.05 3.80 -8.84
N SER A 68 15.37 3.65 -8.94
CA SER A 68 16.02 2.89 -10.04
C SER A 68 16.50 1.52 -9.58
N GLU A 69 16.57 1.34 -8.27
CA GLU A 69 17.03 0.17 -7.57
C GLU A 69 16.07 -0.99 -7.80
N THR A 70 16.64 -2.18 -7.88
CA THR A 70 15.89 -3.41 -8.16
C THR A 70 15.68 -4.27 -6.94
N ASN A 71 16.36 -4.05 -5.81
CA ASN A 71 16.16 -4.81 -4.56
C ASN A 71 15.62 -3.86 -3.48
N VAL A 72 14.38 -3.45 -3.65
CA VAL A 72 13.73 -2.49 -2.78
C VAL A 72 12.37 -3.01 -2.35
N ILE A 73 11.99 -2.68 -1.11
CA ILE A 73 10.68 -2.92 -0.57
C ILE A 73 10.03 -1.61 -0.12
N PHE A 74 8.90 -1.27 -0.72
CA PHE A 74 8.15 -0.05 -0.44
C PHE A 74 7.14 -0.28 0.68
N ASP A 75 7.17 0.57 1.71
CA ASP A 75 6.10 0.65 2.70
C ASP A 75 4.93 1.41 2.08
N ARG A 76 3.95 0.64 1.56
CA ARG A 76 2.78 1.05 0.75
C ARG A 76 3.04 1.27 -0.73
N CYS A 77 1.96 1.20 -1.49
CA CYS A 77 1.93 1.53 -2.92
C CYS A 77 0.68 2.35 -3.26
N PRO A 78 0.48 2.78 -4.53
CA PRO A 78 -0.71 3.52 -4.95
C PRO A 78 -2.04 2.87 -4.56
N LEU A 79 -2.11 1.53 -4.50
CA LEU A 79 -3.34 0.79 -4.18
C LEU A 79 -3.84 1.08 -2.77
N ASP A 80 -2.95 1.32 -1.79
CA ASP A 80 -3.33 1.73 -0.44
C ASP A 80 -4.20 2.99 -0.50
N PHE A 81 -3.72 4.02 -1.20
CA PHE A 81 -4.37 5.32 -1.26
C PHE A 81 -5.67 5.28 -2.07
N LEU A 82 -5.71 4.53 -3.17
CA LEU A 82 -6.94 4.30 -3.93
C LEU A 82 -8.04 3.70 -3.05
N GLY A 83 -7.71 2.67 -2.25
CA GLY A 83 -8.66 2.06 -1.32
C GLY A 83 -9.20 3.05 -0.28
N TYR A 84 -8.36 3.96 0.23
CA TYR A 84 -8.80 5.02 1.14
C TYR A 84 -9.63 6.11 0.44
N LEU A 85 -9.21 6.57 -0.74
CA LEU A 85 -9.87 7.62 -1.51
C LEU A 85 -11.30 7.22 -1.89
N GLU A 86 -11.50 6.02 -2.42
CA GLU A 86 -12.84 5.53 -2.78
C GLU A 86 -13.75 5.40 -1.54
N VAL A 87 -13.24 4.85 -0.44
CA VAL A 87 -14.04 4.64 0.77
C VAL A 87 -14.41 5.96 1.45
N LEU A 88 -13.46 6.92 1.49
CA LEU A 88 -13.64 8.21 2.13
C LEU A 88 -14.52 9.14 1.30
N SER A 89 -14.25 9.28 0.00
CA SER A 89 -15.10 10.09 -0.90
C SER A 89 -16.55 9.61 -0.89
N ALA A 90 -16.78 8.30 -0.97
CA ALA A 90 -18.12 7.73 -0.89
C ALA A 90 -18.79 8.03 0.46
N ALA A 91 -18.03 8.11 1.56
CA ALA A 91 -18.56 8.50 2.86
C ALA A 91 -18.92 10.00 2.92
N GLU A 92 -18.21 10.83 2.17
CA GLU A 92 -18.45 12.27 2.01
C GLU A 92 -19.56 12.59 0.98
N GLY A 93 -20.07 11.57 0.28
CA GLY A 93 -21.23 11.68 -0.62
C GLY A 93 -20.87 11.94 -2.09
N PHE A 94 -19.63 11.67 -2.50
CA PHE A 94 -19.20 11.75 -3.90
C PHE A 94 -18.31 10.57 -4.28
N GLU A 95 -18.02 10.42 -5.58
CA GLU A 95 -17.12 9.39 -6.10
C GLU A 95 -15.82 10.06 -6.55
N TRP A 96 -14.71 9.74 -5.90
CA TRP A 96 -13.39 10.19 -6.35
C TRP A 96 -12.94 9.36 -7.55
N SER A 97 -12.43 10.03 -8.58
CA SER A 97 -11.79 9.38 -9.72
C SER A 97 -10.55 10.18 -10.15
N PRO A 98 -9.45 9.52 -10.54
CA PRO A 98 -8.28 10.21 -11.03
C PRO A 98 -8.55 10.81 -12.42
N ASP A 99 -7.95 11.96 -12.72
CA ASP A 99 -7.89 12.41 -14.11
C ASP A 99 -7.03 11.47 -14.97
N GLY A 100 -7.11 11.58 -16.29
CA GLY A 100 -6.40 10.67 -17.19
C GLY A 100 -4.87 10.71 -17.06
N LYS A 101 -4.28 11.83 -16.59
CA LYS A 101 -2.83 11.92 -16.37
C LYS A 101 -2.43 11.20 -15.10
N LEU A 102 -3.20 11.37 -14.02
CA LEU A 102 -2.98 10.69 -12.76
C LEU A 102 -3.22 9.19 -12.92
N LEU A 103 -4.28 8.77 -13.64
CA LEU A 103 -4.53 7.37 -13.95
C LEU A 103 -3.34 6.73 -14.66
N LYS A 104 -2.86 7.36 -15.74
CA LYS A 104 -1.70 6.84 -16.47
C LYS A 104 -0.45 6.74 -15.59
N ARG A 105 -0.24 7.72 -14.71
CA ARG A 105 0.88 7.72 -13.75
C ARG A 105 0.76 6.60 -12.72
N ILE A 106 -0.45 6.26 -12.28
CA ILE A 106 -0.71 5.13 -11.38
C ILE A 106 -0.38 3.82 -12.08
N GLU A 107 -0.88 3.62 -13.30
CA GLU A 107 -0.58 2.45 -14.13
C GLU A 107 0.94 2.28 -14.32
N ASP A 108 1.61 3.34 -14.75
CA ASP A 108 3.06 3.32 -15.00
C ASP A 108 3.84 3.01 -13.72
N ALA A 109 3.42 3.56 -12.57
CA ALA A 109 4.06 3.31 -11.28
C ALA A 109 3.89 1.85 -10.83
N LEU A 110 2.67 1.30 -10.95
CA LEU A 110 2.37 -0.08 -10.59
C LEU A 110 3.12 -1.07 -11.48
N ALA A 111 3.22 -0.80 -12.78
CA ALA A 111 4.01 -1.59 -13.72
C ALA A 111 5.53 -1.65 -13.39
N THR A 112 6.04 -0.77 -12.51
CA THR A 112 7.43 -0.88 -12.03
C THR A 112 7.61 -1.90 -10.91
N LEU A 113 6.54 -2.41 -10.30
CA LEU A 113 6.60 -3.38 -9.22
C LEU A 113 6.61 -4.79 -9.78
N ASP A 114 7.46 -5.66 -9.20
CA ASP A 114 7.44 -7.09 -9.50
C ASP A 114 6.40 -7.82 -8.64
N LEU A 115 6.17 -7.33 -7.41
CA LEU A 115 5.35 -7.97 -6.40
C LEU A 115 4.64 -6.94 -5.50
N VAL A 116 3.37 -7.20 -5.20
CA VAL A 116 2.60 -6.56 -4.14
C VAL A 116 2.25 -7.61 -3.08
N ALA A 117 2.81 -7.44 -1.88
CA ALA A 117 2.48 -8.24 -0.72
C ALA A 117 1.32 -7.59 0.04
N PHE A 118 0.13 -8.17 -0.05
CA PHE A 118 -1.07 -7.68 0.61
C PHE A 118 -1.23 -8.26 2.01
N VAL A 119 -1.35 -7.40 3.01
CA VAL A 119 -1.58 -7.76 4.42
C VAL A 119 -3.06 -7.50 4.79
N PRO A 120 -3.97 -8.48 4.59
CA PRO A 120 -5.38 -8.32 4.89
C PRO A 120 -5.63 -8.27 6.40
N LEU A 121 -6.72 -7.61 6.80
CA LEU A 121 -7.26 -7.74 8.15
C LEU A 121 -7.84 -9.13 8.39
N LYS A 122 -7.57 -9.65 9.59
CA LYS A 122 -8.15 -10.89 10.09
C LYS A 122 -9.45 -10.64 10.85
N SER A 123 -10.24 -11.70 10.95
CA SER A 123 -11.41 -11.77 11.82
C SER A 123 -11.29 -13.00 12.72
N PRO A 124 -11.13 -12.85 14.05
CA PRO A 124 -11.03 -11.59 14.79
C PRO A 124 -9.72 -10.81 14.47
N ASP A 125 -9.74 -9.51 14.74
CA ASP A 125 -8.59 -8.63 14.57
C ASP A 125 -7.45 -9.05 15.51
N GLU A 126 -6.21 -8.95 15.05
CA GLU A 126 -5.03 -9.33 15.84
C GLU A 126 -4.60 -8.22 16.80
N ILE A 127 -5.06 -6.99 16.57
CA ILE A 127 -4.73 -5.83 17.40
C ILE A 127 -5.74 -5.72 18.53
N ALA A 128 -5.29 -5.96 19.76
CA ALA A 128 -6.09 -5.77 20.97
C ALA A 128 -6.22 -4.29 21.39
N VAL A 129 -5.40 -3.40 20.81
CA VAL A 129 -5.36 -1.97 21.14
C VAL A 129 -6.45 -1.22 20.36
N ALA A 130 -7.03 -0.20 20.99
CA ALA A 130 -7.95 0.71 20.32
C ALA A 130 -7.23 1.40 19.14
N ILE A 131 -7.69 1.10 17.92
CA ILE A 131 -7.20 1.72 16.69
C ILE A 131 -8.11 2.87 16.28
N GLU A 132 -7.52 3.94 15.79
CA GLU A 132 -8.26 5.07 15.23
C GLU A 132 -9.06 4.62 14.00
N TYR A 133 -10.26 5.20 13.85
CA TYR A 133 -11.17 4.96 12.73
C TYR A 133 -11.39 3.47 12.39
N PRO A 134 -11.80 2.61 13.34
CA PRO A 134 -11.87 1.16 13.13
C PRO A 134 -12.89 0.76 12.04
N LYS A 135 -13.96 1.56 11.87
CA LYS A 135 -14.95 1.37 10.79
C LYS A 135 -14.37 1.69 9.42
N LEU A 136 -13.63 2.80 9.30
CA LEU A 136 -12.94 3.17 8.06
C LEU A 136 -11.93 2.08 7.69
N ARG A 137 -11.09 1.68 8.64
CA ARG A 137 -10.12 0.59 8.47
C ARG A 137 -10.75 -0.69 7.92
N LYS A 138 -11.87 -1.15 8.48
CA LYS A 138 -12.58 -2.34 7.97
C LYS A 138 -13.14 -2.15 6.55
N ARG A 139 -13.68 -0.97 6.23
CA ARG A 139 -14.20 -0.67 4.89
C ARG A 139 -13.09 -0.61 3.85
N VAL A 140 -11.96 0.01 4.18
CA VAL A 140 -10.79 0.05 3.28
C VAL A 140 -10.23 -1.35 3.06
N ASP A 141 -10.16 -2.19 4.10
CA ASP A 141 -9.70 -3.58 3.93
C ASP A 141 -10.61 -4.38 3.00
N ALA A 142 -11.93 -4.24 3.15
CA ALA A 142 -12.88 -4.86 2.23
C ALA A 142 -12.68 -4.35 0.79
N ARG A 143 -12.44 -3.04 0.62
CA ARG A 143 -12.18 -2.46 -0.69
C ARG A 143 -10.90 -2.99 -1.32
N LEU A 144 -9.79 -2.99 -0.56
CA LEU A 144 -8.50 -3.54 -1.01
C LEU A 144 -8.64 -5.02 -1.41
N LYS A 145 -9.41 -5.82 -0.66
CA LYS A 145 -9.69 -7.22 -1.02
C LYS A 145 -10.36 -7.32 -2.38
N THR A 146 -11.39 -6.50 -2.66
CA THR A 146 -12.03 -6.47 -3.98
C THR A 146 -11.04 -6.04 -5.06
N MET A 147 -10.33 -4.92 -4.87
CA MET A 147 -9.33 -4.42 -5.82
C MET A 147 -8.29 -5.48 -6.19
N LEU A 148 -7.75 -6.17 -5.19
CA LEU A 148 -6.61 -7.06 -5.38
C LEU A 148 -7.01 -8.46 -5.86
N ARG A 149 -8.22 -8.94 -5.54
CA ARG A 149 -8.69 -10.28 -5.90
C ARG A 149 -9.45 -10.30 -7.21
N GLU A 150 -10.17 -9.24 -7.51
CA GLU A 150 -11.05 -9.14 -8.67
C GLU A 150 -10.44 -8.27 -9.77
N ASP A 151 -9.35 -7.55 -9.48
CA ASP A 151 -8.76 -6.53 -10.37
C ASP A 151 -9.84 -5.63 -10.98
N ASP A 152 -10.79 -5.19 -10.15
CA ASP A 152 -12.00 -4.50 -10.62
C ASP A 152 -11.71 -3.11 -11.18
N LEU A 153 -10.53 -2.56 -10.92
CA LEU A 153 -10.01 -1.34 -11.54
C LEU A 153 -9.16 -1.61 -12.79
N GLY A 154 -8.86 -2.87 -13.11
CA GLY A 154 -8.01 -3.25 -14.26
C GLY A 154 -6.57 -2.75 -14.16
N LEU A 155 -6.05 -2.54 -12.95
CA LEU A 155 -4.72 -1.98 -12.69
C LEU A 155 -3.64 -3.04 -12.52
N LEU A 156 -4.02 -4.32 -12.40
CA LEU A 156 -3.10 -5.43 -12.10
C LEU A 156 -2.82 -6.33 -13.31
N ALA A 157 -3.66 -6.28 -14.35
CA ALA A 157 -3.51 -7.10 -15.56
C ALA A 157 -2.12 -7.02 -16.21
N ASP A 158 -1.56 -5.81 -16.31
CA ASP A 158 -0.17 -5.55 -16.78
C ASP A 158 0.75 -5.12 -15.62
N GLY A 159 0.30 -5.33 -14.38
CA GLY A 159 0.92 -4.84 -13.16
C GLY A 159 1.69 -5.91 -12.38
N PRO A 160 1.93 -5.66 -11.08
CA PRO A 160 2.69 -6.58 -10.24
C PRO A 160 1.91 -7.85 -9.94
N ARG A 161 2.64 -8.95 -9.70
CA ARG A 161 2.05 -10.13 -9.05
C ARG A 161 1.54 -9.74 -7.66
N VAL A 162 0.41 -10.31 -7.23
CA VAL A 162 -0.13 -10.09 -5.88
C VAL A 162 -0.05 -11.37 -5.06
N VAL A 163 0.48 -11.26 -3.84
CA VAL A 163 0.47 -12.34 -2.84
C VAL A 163 -0.19 -11.87 -1.56
N GLU A 164 -1.16 -12.63 -1.05
CA GLU A 164 -1.71 -12.37 0.30
C GLU A 164 -0.78 -12.97 1.35
N VAL A 165 -0.36 -12.15 2.31
CA VAL A 165 0.52 -12.56 3.40
C VAL A 165 -0.21 -12.57 4.73
N SER A 166 -0.11 -13.69 5.45
CA SER A 166 -0.81 -13.86 6.72
C SER A 166 0.01 -14.66 7.74
N GLY A 167 -0.53 -14.82 8.95
CA GLY A 167 0.17 -15.49 10.05
C GLY A 167 1.05 -14.56 10.90
N THR A 168 2.00 -15.14 11.64
CA THR A 168 2.98 -14.44 12.49
C THR A 168 3.94 -13.59 11.67
N ARG A 169 4.71 -12.72 12.32
CA ARG A 169 5.74 -11.89 11.67
C ARG A 169 6.69 -12.74 10.83
N GLU A 170 7.21 -13.82 11.41
CA GLU A 170 8.14 -14.73 10.73
C GLU A 170 7.47 -15.48 9.57
N GLN A 171 6.19 -15.85 9.71
CA GLN A 171 5.44 -16.48 8.63
C GLN A 171 5.24 -15.52 7.44
N ARG A 172 4.92 -14.25 7.71
CA ARG A 172 4.74 -13.23 6.67
C ARG A 172 6.05 -12.96 5.94
N VAL A 173 7.17 -12.80 6.67
CA VAL A 173 8.50 -12.66 6.06
C VAL A 173 8.80 -13.84 5.16
N ARG A 174 8.61 -15.08 5.65
CA ARG A 174 8.85 -16.29 4.85
C ARG A 174 8.03 -16.35 3.56
N GLN A 175 6.76 -15.94 3.60
CA GLN A 175 5.91 -15.84 2.42
C GLN A 175 6.50 -14.87 1.39
N VAL A 176 6.86 -13.64 1.81
CA VAL A 176 7.45 -12.65 0.90
C VAL A 176 8.82 -13.11 0.37
N THR A 177 9.70 -13.65 1.22
CA THR A 177 11.02 -14.15 0.77
C THR A 177 10.91 -15.35 -0.16
N GLY A 178 9.84 -16.15 -0.02
CA GLY A 178 9.58 -17.30 -0.90
C GLY A 178 9.33 -16.88 -2.35
N GLU A 179 8.77 -15.68 -2.57
CA GLU A 179 8.51 -15.13 -3.90
C GLU A 179 9.80 -14.66 -4.61
N LEU A 180 10.90 -14.45 -3.88
CA LEU A 180 12.17 -14.01 -4.47
C LEU A 180 12.84 -15.06 -5.37
N ALA A 181 12.49 -16.33 -5.17
CA ALA A 181 13.05 -17.47 -5.91
C ALA A 181 12.23 -17.85 -7.15
N GLY A 182 11.11 -17.16 -7.40
CA GLY A 182 10.13 -17.49 -8.44
C GLY A 182 10.12 -16.52 -9.62
#